data_AF-F0G9H0-F1
#
_entry.id   AF-F0G9H0-F1
#
_cell.length_a   1.000
_cell.length_b   1.000
_cell.length_c   1.000
_cell.angle_alpha   90.00
_cell.angle_beta   90.00
_cell.angle_gamma   90.00
#
_symmetry.space_group_name_H-M   'P 1'
#
loop_
_entity.id
_entity.type
_entity.pdbx_description
1 polymer ?
#
loop_
_entity_poly.entity_id
_entity_poly.type
_entity_poly.pdbx_seq_one_letter_code
_entity_poly.pdbx_strand_id
1 'polypeptide(L)'
;AGVAEARARLATPPPNLLNANGWTWIGDTAGKYGQDYALRAYAAYTQFGTATRDDETLAIVRVDSDGHPLNGANRYVLHFAPRALPPVRAFWTLTPYTTNGALPDVGAARRSLGDRDRLRRNHDGSIDIVVSATPGGANWLPAPRTDFALALRLYAPKPQASDGSWMPPVVVRK
;
A
#
# COMPACT_ATOMS: atom_id res chain seq x y z
N ALA A 1 2.51 -4.89 33.50
CA ALA A 1 3.41 -5.84 32.84
C ALA A 1 2.80 -6.41 31.54
N GLY A 2 1.65 -7.09 31.58
CA GLY A 2 1.11 -7.81 30.41
C GLY A 2 0.78 -6.98 29.15
N VAL A 3 0.32 -5.72 29.28
CA VAL A 3 0.01 -4.87 28.09
C VAL A 3 1.27 -4.47 27.31
N ALA A 4 2.36 -4.15 28.01
CA ALA A 4 3.63 -3.79 27.36
C ALA A 4 4.24 -5.00 26.63
N GLU A 5 4.15 -6.18 27.26
CA GLU A 5 4.58 -7.44 26.64
C GLU A 5 3.74 -7.80 25.41
N ALA A 6 2.42 -7.64 25.48
CA ALA A 6 1.53 -7.84 24.34
C ALA A 6 1.88 -6.89 23.18
N ARG A 7 2.15 -5.61 23.46
CA ARG A 7 2.61 -4.65 22.44
C ARG A 7 3.95 -5.03 21.83
N ALA A 8 4.90 -5.51 22.65
CA ALA A 8 6.19 -5.97 22.15
C ALA A 8 6.03 -7.18 21.21
N ARG A 9 5.14 -8.13 21.54
CA ARG A 9 4.83 -9.27 20.65
C ARG A 9 4.17 -8.83 19.34
N LEU A 10 3.30 -7.82 19.36
CA LEU A 10 2.68 -7.25 18.17
C LEU A 10 3.67 -6.46 17.29
N ALA A 11 4.81 -6.03 17.83
CA ALA A 11 5.86 -5.37 17.07
C ALA A 11 6.66 -6.37 16.21
N THR A 12 6.61 -7.66 16.53
CA THR A 12 7.26 -8.71 15.74
C THR A 12 6.39 -9.07 14.54
N PRO A 13 6.88 -8.89 13.29
CA PRO A 13 6.15 -9.33 12.10
C PRO A 13 5.83 -10.83 12.14
N PRO A 14 4.57 -11.25 11.87
CA PRO A 14 4.25 -12.66 11.74
C PRO A 14 4.88 -13.25 10.47
N PRO A 15 5.11 -14.58 10.39
CA PRO A 15 5.81 -15.22 9.27
C PRO A 15 5.14 -15.03 7.90
N ASN A 16 3.83 -14.79 7.88
CA ASN A 16 3.05 -14.57 6.67
C ASN A 16 2.91 -13.08 6.29
N LEU A 17 3.59 -12.17 7.00
CA LEU A 17 3.71 -10.79 6.57
C LEU A 17 4.71 -10.72 5.41
N LEU A 18 4.20 -10.41 4.23
CA LEU A 18 5.03 -10.17 3.05
C LEU A 18 5.64 -8.77 3.14
N ASN A 19 6.91 -8.67 2.74
CA ASN A 19 7.64 -7.41 2.65
C ASN A 19 8.44 -7.39 1.35
N ALA A 20 8.27 -6.31 0.58
CA ALA A 20 9.08 -6.05 -0.60
C ALA A 20 9.05 -4.56 -0.93
N ASN A 21 10.18 -4.00 -1.38
CA ASN A 21 10.25 -2.62 -1.87
C ASN A 21 9.71 -1.56 -0.87
N GLY A 22 9.84 -1.82 0.44
CA GLY A 22 9.31 -0.97 1.51
C GLY A 22 7.83 -1.17 1.83
N TRP A 23 7.11 -1.98 1.06
CA TRP A 23 5.72 -2.34 1.29
C TRP A 23 5.59 -3.50 2.26
N THR A 24 4.55 -3.47 3.09
CA THR A 24 4.13 -4.61 3.92
C THR A 24 2.66 -4.93 3.72
N TRP A 25 2.33 -6.23 3.70
CA TRP A 25 0.95 -6.73 3.62
C TRP A 25 0.85 -8.14 4.18
N ILE A 26 -0.36 -8.53 4.62
CA ILE A 26 -0.63 -9.88 5.10
C ILE A 26 -0.86 -10.80 3.89
N GLY A 27 -0.18 -11.95 3.87
CA GLY A 27 -0.21 -12.91 2.76
C GLY A 27 -1.41 -13.87 2.77
N ASP A 28 -1.14 -15.12 2.43
CA ASP A 28 -2.11 -16.16 2.06
C ASP A 28 -3.23 -16.47 3.09
N THR A 29 -2.97 -16.26 4.38
CA THR A 29 -3.89 -16.54 5.48
C THR A 29 -4.64 -15.30 5.99
N ALA A 30 -4.53 -14.16 5.29
CA ALA A 30 -5.30 -12.94 5.60
C ALA A 30 -6.79 -13.25 5.77
N GLY A 31 -7.38 -12.78 6.88
CA GLY A 31 -8.78 -13.00 7.25
C GLY A 31 -9.15 -14.44 7.64
N LYS A 32 -8.25 -15.43 7.49
CA LYS A 32 -8.48 -16.86 7.77
C LYS A 32 -7.35 -17.43 8.64
N TYR A 33 -7.28 -16.94 9.88
CA TYR A 33 -6.13 -17.16 10.76
C TYR A 33 -6.06 -18.55 11.43
N GLY A 34 -7.15 -19.31 11.50
CA GLY A 34 -7.17 -20.57 12.26
C GLY A 34 -6.72 -20.36 13.71
N GLN A 35 -5.74 -21.14 14.17
CA GLN A 35 -5.14 -21.03 15.51
C GLN A 35 -3.92 -20.08 15.57
N ASP A 36 -3.60 -19.37 14.48
CA ASP A 36 -2.55 -18.34 14.50
C ASP A 36 -3.07 -17.07 15.19
N TYR A 37 -3.09 -17.11 16.51
CA TYR A 37 -3.53 -15.98 17.34
C TYR A 37 -2.58 -14.79 17.27
N ALA A 38 -1.29 -15.02 17.00
CA ALA A 38 -0.31 -13.95 16.84
C ALA A 38 -0.62 -13.12 15.60
N LEU A 39 -0.82 -13.78 14.45
CA LEU A 39 -1.25 -13.12 13.22
C LEU A 39 -2.62 -12.46 13.38
N ARG A 40 -3.60 -13.15 13.99
CA ARG A 40 -4.94 -12.57 14.22
C ARG A 40 -4.83 -11.27 15.03
N ALA A 41 -4.03 -11.27 16.09
CA ALA A 41 -3.83 -10.09 16.94
C ALA A 41 -3.07 -8.99 16.20
N TYR A 42 -2.03 -9.35 15.43
CA TYR A 42 -1.29 -8.43 14.57
C TYR A 42 -2.20 -7.73 13.55
N ALA A 43 -3.01 -8.50 12.83
CA ALA A 43 -3.96 -7.98 11.85
C ALA A 43 -4.99 -7.06 12.50
N ALA A 44 -5.57 -7.46 13.64
CA ALA A 44 -6.53 -6.62 14.38
C ALA A 44 -5.91 -5.30 14.86
N TYR A 45 -4.62 -5.30 15.20
CA TYR A 45 -3.91 -4.11 15.69
C TYR A 45 -3.44 -3.18 14.56
N THR A 46 -2.94 -3.74 13.46
CA THR A 46 -2.29 -2.98 12.38
C THR A 46 -3.20 -2.66 11.20
N GLN A 47 -4.19 -3.51 10.93
CA GLN A 47 -5.10 -3.45 9.78
C GLN A 47 -6.51 -3.92 10.22
N PHE A 48 -7.14 -3.17 11.12
CA PHE A 48 -8.47 -3.49 11.64
C PHE A 48 -9.46 -3.80 10.50
N GLY A 49 -10.19 -4.91 10.61
CA GLY A 49 -11.11 -5.36 9.58
C GLY A 49 -10.45 -5.96 8.33
N THR A 50 -9.21 -6.46 8.44
CA THR A 50 -8.52 -7.20 7.37
C THR A 50 -9.46 -8.23 6.74
N ALA A 51 -9.75 -8.04 5.45
CA ALA A 51 -10.58 -8.96 4.67
C ALA A 51 -9.85 -10.28 4.39
N THR A 52 -10.55 -11.24 3.78
CA THR A 52 -9.86 -12.44 3.31
C THR A 52 -8.96 -12.10 2.13
N ARG A 53 -7.88 -12.86 1.95
CA ARG A 53 -6.97 -12.69 0.81
C ARG A 53 -7.68 -12.71 -0.56
N ASP A 54 -8.85 -13.35 -0.66
CA ASP A 54 -9.59 -13.50 -1.92
C ASP A 54 -10.49 -12.28 -2.20
N ASP A 55 -10.78 -11.47 -1.17
CA ASP A 55 -11.64 -10.29 -1.22
C ASP A 55 -10.84 -8.99 -1.36
N GLU A 56 -9.85 -8.77 -0.49
CA GLU A 56 -9.01 -7.57 -0.49
C GLU A 56 -7.58 -7.87 0.00
N THR A 57 -6.58 -7.31 -0.67
CA THR A 57 -5.22 -7.20 -0.13
C THR A 57 -4.88 -5.73 0.06
N LEU A 58 -4.41 -5.36 1.26
CA LEU A 58 -3.95 -4.02 1.59
C LEU A 58 -2.44 -4.01 1.84
N ALA A 59 -1.70 -3.44 0.90
CA ALA A 59 -0.28 -3.14 1.06
C ALA A 59 -0.06 -1.70 1.52
N ILE A 60 0.84 -1.51 2.48
CA ILE A 60 1.18 -0.20 3.02
C ILE A 60 2.68 0.06 2.89
N VAL A 61 3.05 1.25 2.45
CA VAL A 61 4.43 1.75 2.46
C VAL A 61 4.50 3.09 3.16
N ARG A 62 5.58 3.27 3.93
CA ARG A 62 5.84 4.50 4.72
C ARG A 62 7.20 5.13 4.41
N VAL A 63 7.99 4.47 3.58
CA VAL A 63 9.35 4.88 3.23
C VAL A 63 9.56 4.90 1.72
N ASP A 64 10.51 5.69 1.26
CA ASP A 64 10.98 5.65 -0.12
C ASP A 64 12.10 4.61 -0.34
N SER A 65 12.65 4.57 -1.56
CA SER A 65 13.71 3.67 -2.00
C SER A 65 14.98 3.72 -1.15
N ASP A 66 15.23 4.84 -0.47
CA ASP A 66 16.41 5.04 0.36
C ASP A 66 16.10 4.81 1.85
N GLY A 67 14.87 4.40 2.18
CA GLY A 67 14.42 4.14 3.53
C GLY A 67 13.97 5.38 4.31
N HIS A 68 13.91 6.56 3.68
CA HIS A 68 13.45 7.78 4.35
C HIS A 68 11.92 7.79 4.46
N PRO A 69 11.33 8.33 5.54
CA PRO A 69 9.89 8.51 5.63
C PRO A 69 9.32 9.28 4.44
N LEU A 70 8.15 8.85 3.97
CA LEU A 70 7.41 9.57 2.94
C LEU A 70 6.88 10.88 3.53
N ASN A 71 7.24 11.99 2.89
CA ASN A 71 6.85 13.35 3.29
C ASN A 71 6.55 14.19 2.04
N GLY A 72 5.39 14.84 1.98
CA GLY A 72 4.96 15.54 0.76
C GLY A 72 5.64 16.89 0.49
N ALA A 73 6.68 17.24 1.24
CA ALA A 73 7.69 18.20 0.79
C ALA A 73 8.46 17.68 -0.44
N ASN A 74 8.44 16.36 -0.68
CA ASN A 74 9.10 15.71 -1.81
C ASN A 74 8.10 15.25 -2.88
N ARG A 75 8.64 14.88 -4.04
CA ARG A 75 7.92 14.23 -5.13
C ARG A 75 8.36 12.77 -5.23
N TYR A 76 7.40 11.88 -5.42
CA TYR A 76 7.66 10.45 -5.57
C TYR A 76 7.11 9.90 -6.87
N VAL A 77 7.71 8.83 -7.36
CA VAL A 77 7.26 8.08 -8.54
C VAL A 77 7.15 6.60 -8.20
N LEU A 78 6.01 6.01 -8.53
CA LEU A 78 5.81 4.57 -8.57
C LEU A 78 5.75 4.15 -10.04
N HIS A 79 6.74 3.39 -10.48
CA HIS A 79 6.84 2.88 -11.85
C HIS A 79 6.31 1.46 -11.93
N PHE A 80 5.14 1.28 -12.54
CA PHE A 80 4.63 -0.04 -12.88
C PHE A 80 5.14 -0.45 -14.25
N ALA A 81 6.07 -1.40 -14.27
CA ALA A 81 6.60 -1.98 -15.50
C ALA A 81 5.47 -2.56 -16.39
N PRO A 82 5.71 -2.71 -17.70
CA PRO A 82 4.72 -3.31 -18.59
C PRO A 82 4.30 -4.69 -18.07
N ARG A 83 2.98 -4.94 -18.03
CA ARG A 83 2.38 -6.20 -17.51
C ARG A 83 2.63 -6.48 -16.02
N ALA A 84 3.15 -5.52 -15.25
CA ALA A 84 3.38 -5.65 -13.80
C ALA A 84 2.37 -4.85 -12.94
N LEU A 85 1.22 -4.47 -13.52
CA LEU A 85 0.13 -3.84 -12.76
C LEU A 85 -0.43 -4.78 -11.68
N PRO A 86 -1.07 -4.23 -10.63
CA PRO A 86 -1.64 -5.04 -9.56
C PRO A 86 -2.54 -6.18 -10.09
N PRO A 87 -2.29 -7.44 -9.68
CA PRO A 87 -2.98 -8.59 -10.25
C PRO A 87 -4.36 -8.74 -9.61
N VAL A 88 -5.36 -8.07 -10.19
CA VAL A 88 -6.74 -8.05 -9.68
C VAL A 88 -7.71 -8.69 -10.67
N ARG A 89 -8.83 -9.20 -10.15
CA ARG A 89 -10.02 -9.56 -10.95
C ARG A 89 -11.04 -8.42 -11.01
N ALA A 90 -11.01 -7.50 -10.06
CA ALA A 90 -11.93 -6.36 -10.01
C ALA A 90 -11.22 -5.04 -10.34
N PHE A 91 -10.56 -4.42 -9.36
CA PHE A 91 -9.87 -3.13 -9.52
C PHE A 91 -8.85 -2.93 -8.40
N TRP A 92 -8.02 -1.90 -8.50
CA TRP A 92 -7.12 -1.49 -7.42
C TRP A 92 -7.17 0.02 -7.19
N THR A 93 -6.75 0.44 -6.00
CA THR A 93 -6.64 1.87 -5.65
C THR A 93 -5.36 2.13 -4.86
N LEU A 94 -4.71 3.24 -5.15
CA LEU A 94 -3.61 3.83 -4.40
C LEU A 94 -4.09 5.12 -3.74
N THR A 95 -3.94 5.22 -2.42
CA THR A 95 -4.47 6.32 -1.61
C THR A 95 -3.44 6.77 -0.58
N PRO A 96 -3.14 8.07 -0.45
CA PRO A 96 -2.36 8.60 0.65
C PRO A 96 -3.18 8.64 1.94
N TYR A 97 -2.54 8.33 3.06
CA TYR A 97 -3.08 8.47 4.39
C TYR A 97 -2.09 9.26 5.25
N THR A 98 -2.59 10.07 6.17
CA THR A 98 -1.76 10.64 7.23
C THR A 98 -1.14 9.53 8.09
N THR A 99 -0.11 9.83 8.86
CA THR A 99 0.56 8.84 9.73
C THR A 99 -0.35 8.25 10.82
N ASN A 100 -1.45 8.93 11.17
CA ASN A 100 -2.49 8.43 12.07
C ASN A 100 -3.62 7.66 11.35
N GLY A 101 -3.52 7.42 10.04
CA GLY A 101 -4.46 6.60 9.28
C GLY A 101 -5.72 7.33 8.78
N ALA A 102 -5.74 8.68 8.81
CA ALA A 102 -6.84 9.47 8.27
C ALA A 102 -6.62 9.81 6.79
N LEU A 103 -7.71 10.11 6.07
CA LEU A 103 -7.59 10.68 4.73
C LEU A 103 -7.05 12.10 4.85
N PRO A 104 -5.92 12.44 4.17
CA PRO A 104 -5.34 13.75 4.27
C PRO A 104 -6.24 14.78 3.58
N ASP A 105 -6.29 15.99 4.16
CA ASP A 105 -6.83 17.14 3.44
C ASP A 105 -5.78 17.68 2.48
N VAL A 106 -6.01 17.43 1.19
CA VAL A 106 -5.08 17.76 0.09
C VAL A 106 -5.64 18.84 -0.84
N GLY A 107 -6.81 19.43 -0.50
CA GLY A 107 -7.43 20.49 -1.30
C GLY A 107 -7.78 20.12 -2.74
N ALA A 108 -7.81 18.82 -3.07
CA ALA A 108 -8.06 18.28 -4.40
C ALA A 108 -9.28 17.36 -4.41
N ALA A 109 -10.05 17.36 -5.51
CA ALA A 109 -11.18 16.46 -5.70
C ALA A 109 -10.72 14.99 -5.79
N ARG A 110 -9.53 14.76 -6.34
CA ARG A 110 -8.91 13.44 -6.42
C ARG A 110 -8.22 13.11 -5.10
N ARG A 111 -8.54 11.96 -4.51
CA ARG A 111 -7.92 11.46 -3.27
C ARG A 111 -7.34 10.05 -3.41
N SER A 112 -7.56 9.40 -4.54
CA SER A 112 -6.99 8.10 -4.88
C SER A 112 -6.75 8.01 -6.38
N LEU A 113 -5.97 7.03 -6.80
CA LEU A 113 -5.81 6.63 -8.20
C LEU A 113 -5.96 5.12 -8.34
N GLY A 114 -6.58 4.66 -9.43
CA GLY A 114 -6.75 3.24 -9.71
C GLY A 114 -6.76 2.93 -11.20
N ASP A 115 -6.90 1.65 -11.54
CA ASP A 115 -7.10 1.20 -12.94
C ASP A 115 -8.43 1.67 -13.56
N ARG A 116 -9.38 2.12 -12.75
CA ARG A 116 -10.62 2.76 -13.22
C ARG A 116 -10.44 4.22 -13.62
N ASP A 117 -9.31 4.85 -13.26
CA ASP A 117 -8.96 6.17 -13.74
C ASP A 117 -8.42 6.11 -15.18
N ARG A 118 -8.48 7.24 -15.89
CA ARG A 118 -7.84 7.40 -17.21
C ARG A 118 -6.33 7.60 -17.06
N LEU A 119 -5.63 6.53 -16.68
CA LEU A 119 -4.17 6.53 -16.55
C LEU A 119 -3.51 6.62 -17.94
N ARG A 120 -2.55 7.54 -18.09
CA ARG A 120 -1.69 7.62 -19.27
C ARG A 120 -0.58 6.59 -19.16
N ARG A 121 -0.42 5.79 -20.21
CA ARG A 121 0.69 4.84 -20.36
C ARG A 121 1.87 5.52 -21.02
N ASN A 122 3.07 5.08 -20.66
CA ASN A 122 4.29 5.38 -21.36
C ASN A 122 4.35 4.61 -22.69
N HIS A 123 5.30 4.95 -23.56
CA HIS A 123 5.46 4.33 -24.88
C HIS A 123 5.69 2.81 -24.81
N ASP A 124 6.39 2.33 -23.79
CA ASP A 124 6.65 0.90 -23.53
C ASP A 124 5.45 0.16 -22.88
N GLY A 125 4.35 0.87 -22.59
CA GLY A 125 3.16 0.34 -21.94
C GLY A 125 3.20 0.36 -20.41
N SER A 126 4.28 0.84 -19.79
CA SER A 126 4.40 1.08 -18.35
C SER A 126 3.50 2.23 -17.89
N ILE A 127 3.34 2.38 -16.58
CA ILE A 127 2.59 3.48 -15.96
C ILE A 127 3.42 4.07 -14.82
N ASP A 128 3.65 5.38 -14.89
CA ASP A 128 4.20 6.14 -13.77
C ASP A 128 3.08 6.85 -13.01
N ILE A 129 2.96 6.55 -11.71
CA ILE A 129 2.14 7.35 -10.80
C ILE A 129 3.04 8.35 -10.10
N VAL A 130 2.68 9.64 -10.20
CA VAL A 130 3.40 10.72 -9.53
C VAL A 130 2.67 11.08 -8.25
N VAL A 131 3.34 11.00 -7.11
CA VAL A 131 2.79 11.37 -5.80
C VAL A 131 3.46 12.65 -5.33
N SER A 132 2.71 13.74 -5.17
CA SER A 132 3.25 15.04 -4.75
C SER A 132 2.17 15.97 -4.20
N ALA A 133 2.56 16.91 -3.33
CA ALA A 133 1.69 17.99 -2.89
C ALA A 133 1.42 19.03 -4.00
N THR A 134 2.37 19.20 -4.92
CA THR A 134 2.19 20.07 -6.10
C THR A 134 1.44 19.30 -7.20
N PRO A 135 0.42 19.92 -7.84
CA PRO A 135 -0.27 19.35 -8.99
C PRO A 135 0.66 18.86 -10.11
N GLY A 136 0.23 17.79 -10.79
CA GLY A 136 0.97 17.18 -11.88
C GLY A 136 0.07 16.77 -13.05
N GLY A 137 0.60 15.91 -13.91
CA GLY A 137 -0.11 15.41 -15.09
C GLY A 137 -1.22 14.40 -14.78
N ALA A 138 -1.66 13.67 -15.81
CA ALA A 138 -2.83 12.78 -15.73
C ALA A 138 -2.74 11.72 -14.61
N ASN A 139 -1.55 11.20 -14.32
CA ASN A 139 -1.29 10.17 -13.31
C ASN A 139 -0.85 10.76 -11.96
N TRP A 140 -1.17 12.03 -11.69
CA TRP A 140 -0.86 12.65 -10.41
C TRP A 140 -1.83 12.20 -9.32
N LEU A 141 -1.26 11.79 -8.19
CA LEU A 141 -1.90 11.53 -6.92
C LEU A 141 -1.49 12.64 -5.92
N PRO A 142 -2.45 13.46 -5.43
CA PRO A 142 -2.15 14.50 -4.45
C PRO A 142 -1.65 13.88 -3.14
N ALA A 143 -0.68 14.52 -2.48
CA ALA A 143 -0.19 14.12 -1.15
C ALA A 143 -0.22 15.31 -0.17
N PRO A 144 -0.38 15.07 1.14
CA PRO A 144 -0.30 16.15 2.13
C PRO A 144 1.13 16.68 2.25
N ARG A 145 1.31 17.94 2.67
CA ARG A 145 2.64 18.54 2.94
C ARG A 145 3.28 18.06 4.26
N THR A 146 2.89 16.89 4.74
CA THR A 146 3.35 16.26 5.98
C THR A 146 3.86 14.86 5.69
N ASP A 147 4.30 14.16 6.73
CA ASP A 147 4.52 12.72 6.65
C ASP A 147 3.22 12.00 6.29
N PHE A 148 3.33 10.95 5.49
CA PHE A 148 2.21 10.14 5.03
C PHE A 148 2.59 8.69 4.80
N ALA A 149 1.58 7.84 4.61
CA ALA A 149 1.70 6.48 4.12
C ALA A 149 0.93 6.35 2.81
N LEU A 150 1.36 5.44 1.94
CA LEU A 150 0.55 5.01 0.80
C LEU A 150 -0.08 3.67 1.10
N ALA A 151 -1.38 3.56 0.82
CA ALA A 151 -2.15 2.34 0.89
C ALA A 151 -2.52 1.92 -0.54
N LEU A 152 -2.04 0.75 -0.96
CA LEU A 152 -2.41 0.09 -2.20
C LEU A 152 -3.39 -1.04 -1.88
N ARG A 153 -4.65 -0.86 -2.26
CA ARG A 153 -5.71 -1.87 -2.11
C ARG A 153 -5.95 -2.58 -3.42
N LEU A 154 -5.98 -3.91 -3.36
CA LEU A 154 -6.33 -4.78 -4.48
C LEU A 154 -7.66 -5.45 -4.15
N TYR A 155 -8.67 -5.27 -5.01
CA TYR A 155 -10.00 -5.85 -4.83
C TYR A 155 -10.14 -7.11 -5.69
N ALA A 156 -10.63 -8.19 -5.09
CA ALA A 156 -10.65 -9.53 -5.65
C ALA A 156 -9.28 -9.91 -6.28
N PRO A 157 -8.17 -9.86 -5.51
CA PRO A 157 -6.85 -10.11 -6.04
C PRO A 157 -6.71 -11.54 -6.57
N LYS A 158 -5.84 -11.70 -7.58
CA LYS A 158 -5.39 -13.00 -8.04
C LYS A 158 -4.35 -13.56 -7.06
N PRO A 159 -4.08 -14.89 -7.05
CA PRO A 159 -3.18 -15.52 -6.08
C PRO A 159 -1.81 -14.85 -5.94
N GLN A 160 -1.29 -14.28 -7.04
CA GLN A 160 0.02 -13.62 -7.11
C GLN A 160 0.21 -12.50 -6.08
N ALA A 161 -0.87 -11.83 -5.67
CA ALA A 161 -0.79 -10.78 -4.66
C ALA A 161 -0.51 -11.32 -3.24
N SER A 162 -0.92 -12.57 -2.98
CA SER A 162 -0.89 -13.19 -1.64
C SER A 162 0.23 -14.22 -1.46
N ASP A 163 0.78 -14.74 -2.56
CA ASP A 163 1.87 -15.73 -2.56
C ASP A 163 3.27 -15.10 -2.73
N GLY A 164 3.34 -13.78 -2.90
CA GLY A 164 4.59 -13.02 -3.05
C GLY A 164 5.20 -13.04 -4.45
N SER A 165 4.60 -13.71 -5.44
CA SER A 165 5.09 -13.72 -6.83
C SER A 165 4.88 -12.39 -7.55
N TRP A 166 3.94 -11.57 -7.09
CA TRP A 166 3.82 -10.17 -7.45
C TRP A 166 4.12 -9.28 -6.24
N MET A 167 4.85 -8.19 -6.49
CA MET A 167 5.23 -7.22 -5.48
C MET A 167 4.95 -5.80 -6.00
N PRO A 168 4.45 -4.88 -5.15
CA PRO A 168 4.32 -3.48 -5.55
C PRO A 168 5.68 -2.88 -5.92
N PRO A 169 5.75 -1.93 -6.87
CA PRO A 169 7.00 -1.29 -7.22
C PRO A 169 7.51 -0.41 -6.09
N VAL A 170 8.82 -0.20 -6.06
CA VAL A 170 9.47 0.72 -5.12
C VAL A 170 8.98 2.16 -5.32
N VAL A 171 8.83 2.88 -4.21
CA VAL A 171 8.50 4.32 -4.22
C VAL A 171 9.80 5.11 -4.31
N VAL A 172 10.07 5.72 -5.46
CA VAL A 172 11.32 6.46 -5.69
C VAL A 172 11.11 7.94 -5.43
N ARG A 173 11.93 8.54 -4.56
CA ARG A 173 12.00 10.00 -4.40
C ARG A 173 12.67 10.63 -5.62
N LYS A 174 12.10 11.72 -6.13
CA LYS A 174 12.61 12.49 -7.28
C LYS A 174 13.11 13.86 -6.86
#